data_AF-A0A252F4W4-F1
#
_entry.id   AF-A0A252F4W4-F1
#
_cell.length_a   1.000
_cell.length_b   1.000
_cell.length_c   1.000
_cell.angle_alpha   90.00
_cell.angle_beta   90.00
_cell.angle_gamma   90.00
#
_symmetry.space_group_name_H-M   'P 1'
#
loop_
_entity.id
_entity.type
_entity.pdbx_description
1 polymer ?
#
loop_
_entity_poly.entity_id
_entity_poly.type
_entity_poly.pdbx_seq_one_letter_code
_entity_poly.pdbx_strand_id
1 'polypeptide(L)' 'MDARHITRNALARAVNTRFEVIDKWYQGHVEKIDADVLARICFVMGCTPGDLIRYVPNEEEK' A
#
# COMPACT_ATOMS: atom_id res chain seq x y z
N MET A 1 -2.87 -8.73 2.85
CA MET A 1 -1.97 -9.72 2.20
C MET A 1 -2.17 -11.11 2.78
N ASP A 2 -2.14 -11.22 4.11
CA ASP A 2 -2.24 -12.50 4.82
C ASP A 2 -3.59 -13.20 4.58
N ALA A 3 -4.69 -12.43 4.57
CA ALA A 3 -6.03 -12.94 4.24
C ALA A 3 -6.20 -13.43 2.79
N ARG A 4 -5.30 -13.04 1.87
CA ARG A 4 -5.32 -13.46 0.46
C ARG A 4 -4.17 -14.43 0.13
N HIS A 5 -3.41 -14.89 1.13
CA HIS A 5 -2.22 -15.74 0.98
C HIS A 5 -1.19 -15.24 -0.05
N ILE A 6 -1.09 -13.92 -0.24
CA ILE A 6 -0.10 -13.29 -1.12
C ILE A 6 1.11 -12.84 -0.29
N THR A 7 2.30 -13.30 -0.68
CA THR A 7 3.55 -12.82 -0.07
C THR A 7 3.89 -11.41 -0.56
N ARG A 8 4.65 -10.65 0.25
CA ARG A 8 5.15 -9.31 -0.11
C ARG A 8 5.96 -9.34 -1.41
N ASN A 9 6.81 -10.35 -1.60
CA ASN A 9 7.57 -10.54 -2.84
C ASN A 9 6.68 -10.79 -4.05
N ALA A 10 5.61 -11.58 -3.90
CA ALA A 10 4.66 -11.81 -4.99
C ALA A 10 3.95 -10.52 -5.39
N LEU A 11 3.53 -9.69 -4.42
CA LEU A 11 2.94 -8.39 -4.73
C LEU A 11 3.95 -7.46 -5.41
N ALA A 12 5.20 -7.39 -4.94
CA ALA A 12 6.22 -6.52 -5.56
C ALA A 12 6.43 -6.84 -7.04
N ARG A 13 6.44 -8.14 -7.38
CA ARG A 13 6.53 -8.61 -8.77
C ARG A 13 5.27 -8.28 -9.56
N ALA A 14 4.08 -8.51 -8.99
CA ALA A 14 2.81 -8.24 -9.66
C ALA A 14 2.55 -6.75 -9.89
N VAL A 15 2.92 -5.91 -8.92
CA VAL A 15 2.86 -4.46 -9.03
C VAL A 15 3.96 -3.96 -9.95
N ASN A 16 5.05 -4.70 -10.19
CA ASN A 16 6.24 -4.23 -10.91
C ASN A 16 6.93 -3.05 -10.19
N THR A 17 7.24 -3.24 -8.91
CA THR A 17 8.00 -2.28 -8.10
C THR A 17 9.06 -2.99 -7.25
N ARG A 18 9.96 -2.22 -6.65
CA ARG A 18 10.99 -2.76 -5.76
C ARG A 18 10.34 -3.35 -4.51
N PHE A 19 10.89 -4.45 -4.01
CA PHE A 19 10.41 -5.09 -2.77
C PHE A 19 10.33 -4.11 -1.60
N GLU A 20 11.34 -3.25 -1.44
CA GLU A 20 11.40 -2.24 -0.37
C GLU A 20 10.20 -1.29 -0.38
N VAL A 21 9.66 -0.96 -1.57
CA VAL A 21 8.46 -0.12 -1.68
C VAL A 21 7.27 -0.86 -1.06
N ILE A 22 7.02 -2.11 -1.49
CA ILE A 22 5.93 -2.92 -0.93
C ILE A 22 6.11 -3.17 0.57
N ASP A 23 7.35 -3.38 1.02
CA ASP A 23 7.63 -3.60 2.44
C ASP A 23 7.31 -2.35 3.28
N LYS A 24 7.65 -1.15 2.80
CA LYS A 24 7.24 0.12 3.44
C LYS A 24 5.72 0.30 3.46
N TRP A 25 5.03 -0.01 2.36
CA TRP A 25 3.56 -0.03 2.30
C TRP A 25 2.95 -0.98 3.32
N TYR A 26 3.54 -2.17 3.48
CA TYR A 26 3.07 -3.15 4.46
C TYR A 26 3.33 -2.71 5.91
N GLN A 27 4.47 -2.08 6.18
CA GLN A 27 4.83 -1.57 7.52
C GLN A 27 4.12 -0.27 7.90
N GLY A 28 3.49 0.42 6.94
CA GLY A 28 2.90 1.74 7.16
C GLY A 28 3.92 2.89 7.22
N HIS A 29 5.17 2.66 6.79
CA HIS A 29 6.26 3.63 6.79
C HIS A 29 6.41 4.34 5.43
N VAL A 30 5.31 4.62 4.75
CA VAL A 30 5.33 5.26 3.42
C VAL A 30 5.52 6.77 3.59
N GLU A 31 6.71 7.27 3.28
CA GLU A 31 7.02 8.71 3.35
C GLU A 31 6.40 9.52 2.19
N LYS A 32 6.24 8.89 1.02
CA LYS A 32 5.66 9.50 -0.18
C LYS A 32 4.76 8.50 -0.89
N ILE A 33 3.54 8.94 -1.21
CA ILE A 33 2.57 8.15 -1.94
C ILE A 33 2.74 8.42 -3.43
N ASP A 34 3.28 7.44 -4.15
CA ASP A 34 3.25 7.41 -5.61
C ASP A 34 1.87 6.90 -6.06
N ALA A 35 1.14 7.73 -6.79
CA ALA A 35 -0.22 7.43 -7.24
C ALA A 35 -0.28 6.22 -8.19
N ASP A 36 0.74 6.01 -9.01
CA ASP A 36 0.81 4.88 -9.95
C ASP A 36 1.09 3.56 -9.20
N VAL A 37 1.97 3.59 -8.20
CA VAL A 37 2.18 2.44 -7.30
C VAL A 37 0.89 2.10 -6.55
N LEU A 38 0.20 3.10 -6.00
CA LEU A 38 -1.08 2.90 -5.31
C LEU A 38 -2.13 2.29 -6.24
N ALA A 39 -2.27 2.80 -7.47
CA ALA A 39 -3.21 2.30 -8.46
C ALA A 39 -2.93 0.83 -8.84
N ARG A 40 -1.66 0.48 -9.05
CA ARG A 40 -1.25 -0.91 -9.35
C ARG A 40 -1.49 -1.84 -8.17
N ILE A 41 -1.21 -1.40 -6.94
CA ILE A 41 -1.54 -2.16 -5.73
C ILE A 41 -3.05 -2.41 -5.65
N CYS A 42 -3.87 -1.37 -5.87
CA CYS A 42 -5.32 -1.48 -5.88
C CYS A 42 -5.81 -2.47 -6.95
N PHE A 43 -5.27 -2.39 -8.17
CA PHE A 43 -5.60 -3.30 -9.27
C PHE A 43 -5.28 -4.77 -8.93
N VAL A 44 -4.07 -5.06 -8.46
CA VAL A 44 -3.66 -6.43 -8.09
C VAL A 44 -4.45 -6.93 -6.87
N MET A 45 -4.76 -6.06 -5.93
CA MET A 45 -5.49 -6.44 -4.72
C MET A 45 -7.02 -6.43 -4.87
N GLY A 46 -7.54 -5.89 -5.97
CA GLY A 46 -8.98 -5.74 -6.19
C GLY A 46 -9.64 -4.86 -5.14
N CYS A 47 -8.98 -3.78 -4.72
CA CYS A 47 -9.47 -2.85 -3.69
C CYS A 47 -9.44 -1.40 -4.21
N THR A 48 -9.97 -0.48 -3.41
CA THR A 48 -9.91 0.95 -3.66
C THR A 48 -8.80 1.61 -2.84
N PRO A 49 -8.35 2.83 -3.19
CA PRO A 49 -7.38 3.56 -2.39
C PRO A 49 -7.82 3.76 -0.93
N GLY A 50 -9.12 3.96 -0.67
CA GLY A 50 -9.64 4.15 0.69
C GLY A 50 -9.52 2.93 1.59
N ASP A 51 -9.28 1.75 1.02
CA ASP A 51 -8.99 0.52 1.77
C ASP A 51 -7.52 0.44 2.23
N LEU A 52 -6.64 1.26 1.66
CA LEU A 52 -5.19 1.25 1.91
C LEU A 52 -4.70 2.50 2.64
N ILE A 53 -5.29 3.65 2.35
CA ILE A 53 -4.93 4.92 2.94
C ILE A 53 -6.15 5.55 3.61
N ARG A 54 -5.92 6.14 4.78
CA ARG A 54 -6.94 6.86 5.55
C ARG A 54 -6.33 8.16 6.05
N TYR A 55 -7.07 9.25 5.86
CA TYR A 55 -6.75 10.51 6.52
C TYR A 55 -7.02 10.36 8.02
N VAL A 56 -6.00 10.59 8.83
CA VAL A 56 -6.10 10.65 10.30
C VAL A 56 -5.87 12.11 10.68
N PRO A 57 -6.90 12.83 11.18
CA PRO A 57 -6.71 14.20 11.66
C PRO A 57 -5.76 14.18 12.85
N ASN A 58 -4.94 15.23 12.98
CA ASN A 58 -4.13 15.40 14.19
C ASN A 58 -5.07 15.85 15.31
N GLU A 59 -5.06 15.18 16.47
CA GLU A 59 -5.98 15.47 17.57
C GLU A 59 -5.70 16.81 18.29
N GLU A 60 -4.78 17.64 17.77
CA GLU A 60 -4.27 18.87 18.41
C GLU A 60 -4.83 20.19 17.85
N GLU A 61 -6.02 20.19 17.24
CA GLU A 61 -6.76 21.45 17.04
C GLU A 61 -7.96 21.52 18.00
N LYS A 62 -7.67 21.86 19.27
CA LYS A 62 -8.65 22.45 20.20
C LYS A 62 -8.03 23.57 21.02
#